data_AF-A0A5K3ETU0-F1
#
_entry.id   AF-A0A5K3ETU0-F1
#
_cell.length_a   1.000
_cell.length_b   1.000
_cell.length_c   1.000
_cell.angle_alpha   90.00
_cell.angle_beta   90.00
_cell.angle_gamma   90.00
#
_symmetry.space_group_name_H-M   'P 1'
#
loop_
_entity.id
_entity.type
_entity.pdbx_description
1 polymer ?
#
loop_
_entity_poly.entity_id
_entity_poly.type
_entity_poly.pdbx_seq_one_letter_code
_entity_poly.pdbx_strand_id
1 'polypeptide(L)' 'MTRREAALILGVPQSSNKLKIREAHKRIMLLNHPDRGGSPYLAAKINEAKDYLENEK' A
#
# COMPACT_ATOMS: atom_id res chain seq x y z
N MET A 1 1.20 -0.50 -12.30
CA MET A 1 1.08 0.80 -11.60
C MET A 1 2.33 1.65 -11.80
N THR A 2 2.27 2.92 -11.43
CA THR A 2 3.45 3.82 -11.35
C THR A 2 3.89 4.04 -9.89
N ARG A 3 5.15 4.43 -9.64
CA ARG A 3 5.61 4.84 -8.29
C ARG A 3 4.69 5.89 -7.66
N ARG A 4 4.23 6.87 -8.44
CA ARG A 4 3.29 7.89 -7.99
C ARG A 4 1.96 7.30 -7.55
N GLU A 5 1.39 6.40 -8.36
CA GLU A 5 0.13 5.72 -8.04
C GLU A 5 0.27 4.89 -6.75
N ALA A 6 1.33 4.09 -6.63
CA ALA A 6 1.59 3.28 -5.45
C ALA A 6 1.72 4.12 -4.18
N ALA A 7 2.46 5.23 -4.27
CA ALA A 7 2.65 6.18 -3.19
C ALA A 7 1.33 6.85 -2.77
N LEU A 8 0.46 7.17 -3.74
CA LEU A 8 -0.88 7.70 -3.47
C LEU A 8 -1.80 6.67 -2.80
N ILE A 9 -1.79 5.41 -3.25
CA ILE A 9 -2.57 4.32 -2.64
C ILE A 9 -2.19 4.14 -1.17
N LEU A 10 -0.89 4.19 -0.84
CA LEU A 10 -0.42 4.07 0.53
C LEU A 10 -0.45 5.39 1.32
N GLY A 11 -0.78 6.52 0.70
CA GLY A 11 -0.77 7.83 1.35
C GLY A 11 0.61 8.24 1.87
N VAL A 12 1.67 7.94 1.11
CA VAL A 12 3.06 8.26 1.47
C VAL A 12 3.76 9.06 0.36
N PRO A 13 4.80 9.87 0.69
CA PRO A 13 5.66 10.45 -0.33
C PRO A 13 6.36 9.38 -1.19
N GLN A 14 6.58 9.67 -2.47
CA GLN A 14 7.34 8.80 -3.39
C GLN A 14 8.78 8.52 -2.93
N SER A 15 9.34 9.36 -2.06
CA SER A 15 10.67 9.23 -1.46
C SER A 15 10.67 8.47 -0.12
N SER A 16 9.54 7.88 0.28
CA SER A 16 9.43 7.20 1.57
C SER A 16 10.35 5.98 1.65
N ASN A 17 10.99 5.81 2.81
CA ASN A 17 11.78 4.63 3.09
C ASN A 17 10.89 3.39 3.30
N LYS A 18 11.51 2.20 3.27
CA LYS A 18 10.81 0.91 3.41
C LYS A 18 10.02 0.79 4.73
N LEU A 19 10.53 1.38 5.82
CA LEU A 19 9.86 1.33 7.12
C LEU A 19 8.52 2.08 7.07
N LYS A 20 8.51 3.30 6.54
CA LYS A 20 7.30 4.12 6.39
C LYS A 20 6.29 3.48 5.42
N ILE A 21 6.75 2.82 4.37
CA ILE A 21 5.91 2.07 3.42
C ILE A 21 5.16 0.94 4.17
N ARG A 22 5.88 0.14 4.98
CA ARG A 22 5.29 -0.97 5.75
C ARG A 22 4.28 -0.49 6.79
N GLU A 23 4.59 0.59 7.50
CA GLU A 23 3.66 1.17 8.49
C GLU A 23 2.37 1.68 7.83
N ALA A 24 2.50 2.35 6.69
CA ALA A 24 1.36 2.84 5.93
C ALA A 24 0.50 1.71 5.36
N HIS A 25 1.14 0.69 4.79
CA HIS A 25 0.47 -0.53 4.33
C HIS A 25 -0.32 -1.20 5.45
N LYS A 26 0.30 -1.44 6.62
CA LYS A 26 -0.37 -2.09 7.76
C LYS A 26 -1.61 -1.31 8.21
N ARG A 27 -1.49 0.02 8.33
CA ARG A 27 -2.60 0.89 8.75
C ARG A 27 -3.75 0.88 7.76
N ILE A 28 -3.47 1.00 6.46
CA ILE A 28 -4.51 1.06 5.42
C ILE A 28 -5.13 -0.32 5.19
N MET A 29 -4.31 -1.39 5.19
CA MET A 29 -4.80 -2.76 5.06
C MET A 29 -5.72 -3.15 6.19
N LEU A 30 -5.40 -2.79 7.44
CA LEU A 30 -6.27 -3.10 8.59
C LEU A 30 -7.69 -2.53 8.41
N LEU A 31 -7.82 -1.35 7.80
CA LEU A 31 -9.11 -0.70 7.52
C LEU A 31 -9.84 -1.31 6.31
N ASN A 32 -9.10 -1.88 5.36
CA ASN A 32 -9.64 -2.37 4.10
C ASN A 32 -9.64 -3.91 4.00
N HIS A 33 -9.31 -4.60 5.09
CA HIS A 33 -9.15 -6.05 5.09
C HIS A 33 -10.49 -6.75 4.79
N PRO A 34 -10.53 -7.74 3.87
CA PRO A 34 -11.77 -8.44 3.52
C PRO A 34 -12.48 -9.08 4.71
N ASP A 35 -11.73 -9.71 5.62
CA ASP A 35 -12.28 -10.32 6.85
C ASP A 35 -12.93 -9.32 7.81
N ARG A 36 -12.73 -8.02 7.59
CA ARG A 36 -13.33 -6.93 8.38
C ARG A 36 -14.40 -6.17 7.58
N GLY A 37 -14.92 -6.78 6.50
CA GLY A 37 -15.91 -6.18 5.61
C GLY A 37 -15.31 -5.24 4.55
N GLY A 38 -13.99 -5.23 4.39
CA GLY A 38 -13.31 -4.48 3.34
C GLY A 38 -13.45 -5.14 1.96
N SER A 39 -13.12 -4.39 0.91
CA SER A 39 -13.18 -4.91 -0.46
C SER A 39 -11.94 -5.75 -0.79
N PRO A 40 -12.09 -7.01 -1.27
CA PRO A 40 -10.97 -7.81 -1.78
C PRO A 40 -10.19 -7.10 -2.87
N TYR A 41 -10.87 -6.35 -3.73
CA TYR A 41 -10.23 -5.57 -4.78
C TYR A 41 -9.34 -4.46 -4.22
N LEU A 42 -9.84 -3.70 -3.23
CA LEU A 42 -9.03 -2.65 -2.60
C LEU A 42 -7.84 -3.22 -1.85
N ALA A 43 -8.02 -4.32 -1.11
CA ALA A 43 -6.93 -5.02 -0.44
C ALA A 43 -5.86 -5.48 -1.43
N ALA A 44 -6.26 -6.03 -2.58
CA ALA A 44 -5.34 -6.40 -3.64
C ALA A 44 -4.54 -5.19 -4.15
N LYS A 45 -5.18 -4.04 -4.42
CA LYS A 45 -4.50 -2.81 -4.86
C LYS A 45 -3.54 -2.25 -3.80
N ILE A 46 -3.88 -2.34 -2.52
CA ILE A 46 -3.01 -1.92 -1.40
C ILE A 46 -1.77 -2.81 -1.33
N ASN A 47 -1.92 -4.13 -1.51
CA ASN A 47 -0.80 -5.07 -1.56
C ASN A 47 0.11 -4.81 -2.76
N GLU A 48 -0.50 -4.67 -3.96
CA GLU A 48 0.21 -4.34 -5.20
C GLU A 48 1.07 -3.08 -5.01
N ALA A 49 0.53 -2.04 -4.35
CA ALA A 49 1.23 -0.77 -4.09
C ALA A 49 2.42 -0.92 -3.15
N LYS A 50 2.27 -1.70 -2.07
CA LYS A 50 3.37 -2.00 -1.15
C LYS A 50 4.47 -2.77 -1.85
N ASP A 51 4.12 -3.80 -2.61
CA ASP A 51 5.10 -4.64 -3.29
C ASP A 51 5.87 -3.86 -4.36
N TYR A 52 5.19 -2.98 -5.10
CA TYR A 52 5.85 -2.10 -6.07
C TYR A 52 6.90 -1.20 -5.43
N LEU A 53 6.55 -0.53 -4.32
CA LEU A 53 7.47 0.40 -3.64
C LEU A 53 8.60 -0.29 -2.87
N GLU A 54 8.44 -1.55 -2.47
CA GLU A 54 9.50 -2.33 -1.82
C GLU A 54 10.48 -2.98 -2.79
N ASN A 55 10.01 -3.30 -4.01
CA ASN A 55 10.73 -4.07 -5.03
C ASN A 55 11.39 -3.22 -6.12
N GLU A 56 11.14 -1.92 -6.20
CA GLU A 56 12.02 -1.03 -6.96
C GLU A 56 13.42 -1.06 -6.35
N LYS A 57 14.38 -1.60 -7.11
CA LYS A 57 15.81 -1.44 -6.87
C LYS A 57 16.27 -0.07 -7.37
#